data_AF-A0A1W9N388-F1
#
_entry.id   AF-A0A1W9N388-F1
#
_cell.length_a   1.000
_cell.length_b   1.000
_cell.length_c   1.000
_cell.angle_alpha   90.00
_cell.angle_beta   90.00
_cell.angle_gamma   90.00
#
_symmetry.space_group_name_H-M   'P 1'
#
loop_
_entity.id
_entity.type
_entity.pdbx_description
1 polymer ?
#
loop_
_entity_poly.entity_id
_entity_poly.type
_entity_poly.pdbx_seq_one_letter_code
_entity_poly.pdbx_strand_id
1 'polypeptide(L)' 'MTDMDEQILRASKEIIVKFIETGRVSPSGFSETFKDIYHAIKETVKGSDSSEPEKKNNPK' A
#
# COMPACT_ATOMS: atom_id res chain seq x y z
N MET A 1 1.03 -13.68 10.85
CA MET A 1 0.97 -12.74 9.71
C MET A 1 0.90 -13.59 8.47
N THR A 2 0.03 -13.27 7.51
CA THR A 2 0.01 -14.03 6.24
C THR A 2 1.28 -13.70 5.45
N ASP A 3 1.74 -14.61 4.59
CA ASP A 3 2.91 -14.39 3.71
C ASP A 3 2.80 -13.06 2.94
N MET A 4 1.58 -12.74 2.49
CA MET A 4 1.27 -11.49 1.78
C MET A 4 1.43 -10.22 2.65
N ASP A 5 1.07 -10.26 3.94
CA ASP A 5 1.31 -9.10 4.82
C ASP A 5 2.82 -8.86 5.03
N GLU A 6 3.63 -9.92 5.08
CA GLU A 6 5.10 -9.79 5.14
C GLU A 6 5.67 -9.21 3.85
N GLN A 7 5.18 -9.66 2.68
CA GLN A 7 5.59 -9.12 1.38
C GLN A 7 5.27 -7.62 1.25
N ILE A 8 4.07 -7.20 1.65
CA ILE A 8 3.68 -5.78 1.67
C ILE A 8 4.63 -4.98 2.57
N LEU A 9 4.95 -5.51 3.76
CA LEU A 9 5.83 -4.83 4.70
C LEU A 9 7.27 -4.70 4.16
N ARG A 10 7.81 -5.75 3.53
CA ARG A 10 9.14 -5.71 2.89
C ARG A 10 9.20 -4.69 1.76
N ALA A 11 8.24 -4.71 0.85
CA ALA A 11 8.18 -3.76 -0.27
C ALA A 11 8.07 -2.31 0.24
N SER A 12 7.21 -2.08 1.23
CA SER A 12 7.07 -0.75 1.85
C SER A 12 8.38 -0.25 2.45
N LYS A 13 9.12 -1.14 3.13
CA LYS A 13 10.43 -0.83 3.73
C LYS A 13 11.46 -0.46 2.66
N GLU A 14 11.54 -1.23 1.57
CA GLU A 14 12.53 -0.96 0.52
C GLU A 14 12.28 0.38 -0.18
N ILE A 15 11.01 0.73 -0.45
CA ILE A 15 10.65 2.00 -1.09
C ILE A 15 10.98 3.18 -0.18
N ILE A 16 10.59 3.15 1.10
CA ILE A 16 10.86 4.28 2.01
C ILE A 16 12.37 4.49 2.22
N VAL A 17 13.14 3.40 2.35
CA VAL A 17 14.60 3.47 2.45
C VAL A 17 15.17 4.11 1.19
N LYS A 18 14.71 3.70 0.00
CA LYS A 18 15.16 4.30 -1.26
C LYS A 18 14.83 5.79 -1.36
N PHE A 19 13.66 6.21 -0.89
CA PHE A 19 13.28 7.62 -0.87
C PHE A 19 14.16 8.45 0.07
N ILE A 20 14.56 7.88 1.20
CA ILE A 20 15.50 8.52 2.13
C ILE A 20 16.91 8.58 1.53
N GLU A 21 17.41 7.47 0.96
CA GLU A 21 18.73 7.40 0.32
C GLU A 21 18.87 8.39 -0.86
N THR A 22 17.79 8.60 -1.62
CA THR A 22 17.75 9.52 -2.76
C THR A 22 17.39 10.95 -2.36
N GLY A 23 17.16 11.22 -1.08
CA GLY A 23 16.82 12.56 -0.56
C GLY A 23 15.42 13.05 -0.92
N ARG A 24 14.51 12.17 -1.36
CA ARG A 24 13.10 12.50 -1.63
C ARG A 24 12.29 12.63 -0.35
N VAL A 25 12.67 11.93 0.70
CA VAL A 25 12.04 11.97 2.04
C VAL A 25 13.14 12.10 3.08
N SER A 26 12.96 12.95 4.09
CA SER A 26 13.90 13.03 5.21
C SER A 26 13.63 11.90 6.22
N PRO A 27 14.61 11.48 7.04
CA PRO A 27 14.37 10.52 8.11
C PRO A 27 13.22 10.91 9.06
N SER A 28 13.03 12.22 9.30
CA SER A 28 11.92 12.73 10.12
C SER A 28 10.54 12.50 9.49
N GLY A 29 10.44 12.48 8.17
CA GLY A 29 9.21 12.20 7.42
C GLY A 29 8.87 10.72 7.27
N PHE A 30 9.69 9.82 7.82
CA PHE A 30 9.54 8.37 7.68
C PHE A 30 8.16 7.87 8.13
N SER A 31 7.71 8.25 9.33
CA SER A 31 6.53 7.66 9.97
C SER A 31 5.23 7.88 9.19
N GLU A 32 5.08 9.07 8.59
CA GLU A 32 3.92 9.42 7.77
C GLU A 32 4.02 8.72 6.40
N THR A 33 5.10 9.00 5.66
CA THR A 33 5.29 8.48 4.30
C THR A 33 5.27 6.94 4.25
N PHE A 34 5.83 6.26 5.26
CA PHE A 34 5.82 4.79 5.31
C PHE A 34 4.40 4.23 5.38
N LYS A 35 3.50 4.88 6.12
CA LYS A 35 2.10 4.46 6.19
C LYS A 35 1.43 4.64 4.84
N ASP A 36 1.64 5.78 4.17
CA ASP A 36 1.07 6.03 2.85
C ASP A 36 1.51 4.99 1.82
N ILE A 37 2.81 4.68 1.78
CA ILE A 37 3.37 3.62 0.93
C ILE A 37 2.74 2.27 1.28
N TYR A 38 2.70 1.90 2.55
CA TYR A 38 2.12 0.63 3.00
C TYR A 38 0.65 0.50 2.60
N HIS A 39 -0.14 1.56 2.79
CA HIS A 39 -1.54 1.59 2.40
C HIS A 39 -1.72 1.47 0.89
N ALA A 40 -0.93 2.19 0.10
CA ALA A 40 -0.99 2.12 -1.37
C ALA A 40 -0.68 0.70 -1.89
N ILE A 41 0.35 0.04 -1.37
CA ILE A 41 0.68 -1.33 -1.77
C ILE A 41 -0.40 -2.30 -1.30
N LYS A 42 -0.85 -2.17 -0.05
CA LYS A 42 -1.89 -3.03 0.52
C LYS A 42 -3.19 -2.93 -0.27
N GLU A 43 -3.59 -1.73 -0.66
CA GLU A 43 -4.77 -1.50 -1.50
C GLU A 43 -4.58 -2.09 -2.89
N THR A 44 -3.40 -1.92 -3.49
CA THR A 44 -3.11 -2.49 -4.81
C THR A 44 -3.19 -4.02 -4.79
N VAL A 45 -2.67 -4.67 -3.75
CA VAL A 45 -2.60 -6.13 -3.64
C VAL A 45 -3.92 -6.74 -3.18
N LYS A 46 -4.64 -6.10 -2.24
CA LYS A 46 -5.91 -6.62 -1.69
C LYS A 46 -7.15 -6.10 -2.43
N GLY A 47 -7.04 -4.98 -3.12
CA GLY A 47 -8.08 -4.42 -3.99
C GLY A 47 -8.29 -5.23 -5.25
N SER A 48 -7.27 -5.98 -5.70
CA SER A 48 -7.42 -6.98 -6.78
C SER A 48 -8.25 -8.22 -6.39
N ASP A 49 -8.45 -8.49 -5.10
CA ASP A 49 -9.35 -9.57 -4.62
C ASP A 49 -10.81 -9.11 -4.51
N SER A 50 -11.08 -7.81 -4.64
CA SER A 50 -12.44 -7.27 -4.74
C SER A 50 -12.84 -7.15 -6.21
N SER A 51 -13.02 -8.30 -6.86
CA SER A 51 -13.98 -8.36 -7.95
C SER A 51 -15.34 -7.97 -7.39
N GLU A 52 -15.73 -6.71 -7.57
CA GLU A 52 -17.11 -6.27 -7.40
C GLU A 52 -18.02 -7.18 -8.24
N PRO A 53 -19.02 -7.87 -7.65
CA PRO A 53 -20.11 -8.38 -8.45
C PRO A 53 -20.95 -7.18 -8.87
N GLU A 54 -20.84 -6.85 -10.16
CA GLU A 54 -21.81 -6.04 -10.87
C GLU A 54 -23.21 -6.68 -10.70
N LYS A 55 -24.00 -6.28 -9.69
CA LYS A 55 -25.45 -6.54 -9.64
C LYS A 55 -26.25 -5.41 -8.99
N LYS A 56 -26.81 -4.60 -9.90
CA LYS A 56 -28.24 -4.31 -10.08
C LYS A 56 -28.91 -3.52 -8.95
N ASN A 57 -29.27 -2.27 -9.25
CA ASN A 57 -30.59 -1.70 -8.92
C ASN A 57 -30.93 -0.48 -9.79
N ASN A 58 -31.68 -0.73 -10.85
CA ASN A 58 -32.67 0.20 -11.42
C ASN A 58 -33.99 -0.62 -11.47
N PRO A 59 -35.22 -0.07 -11.41
CA PRO A 59 -35.70 1.31 -11.23
C PRO A 59 -36.75 1.46 -10.09
N LYS A 60 -37.20 2.70 -9.83
CA LYS A 60 -38.63 2.96 -9.60
C LYS A 60 -39.04 4.24 -10.32
#